data_AF-A0A6J2KUH1-F1
#
_entry.id   AF-A0A6J2KUH1-F1
#
_cell.length_a   1.000
_cell.length_b   1.000
_cell.length_c   1.000
_cell.angle_alpha   90.00
_cell.angle_beta   90.00
_cell.angle_gamma   90.00
#
_symmetry.space_group_name_H-M   'P 1'
#
loop_
_entity.id
_entity.type
_entity.pdbx_description
1 polymer ?
#
loop_
_entity_poly.entity_id
_entity_poly.type
_entity_poly.pdbx_seq_one_letter_code
_entity_poly.pdbx_strand_id
1 'polypeptide(L)'
;MSTLLLNLDFGEPPHKKALEGNAKHQKFVKRRRLLERRGILNKKNQPLSNVPKLHSEPPKKGQTCQMDDTSKIPPPPKKKTAASSGGSEQSLDKKASVPWLTPAPSQKAGSLVAKVDLLGEFQSALPKIKSHPTRHQKKDPQKNPPQKNTPAHSENKCSGASQTMPRKMVAIDCEMVGTGPKGHVSSLARCSIINYNGDVLYDEYILPPCHIVDYRTRWSGIRKHHMVNATPFKIARGQILKILTGKIVVGHAIHNDFKALQYFHPKSLTRDTSHIPPLNRKADCPENATMSLKHLTKKLLNRDIQAGKSGHSSVEDAQATMELYKLVEVEWEQHLAQNPPKD
;
A
#
# COMPACT_ATOMS: atom_id res chain seq x y z
N MET A 1 17.49 -71.13 27.37
CA MET A 1 16.75 -70.09 26.62
C MET A 1 17.43 -68.75 26.88
N SER A 2 18.27 -68.34 25.92
CA SER A 2 18.65 -66.97 25.52
C SER A 2 18.84 -65.86 26.56
N THR A 3 20.09 -65.54 26.85
CA THR A 3 20.53 -64.23 27.38
C THR A 3 20.60 -63.22 26.23
N LEU A 4 19.83 -62.13 26.33
CA LEU A 4 19.87 -61.00 25.39
C LEU A 4 21.09 -60.12 25.70
N LEU A 5 22.12 -60.18 24.84
CA LEU A 5 23.20 -59.20 24.80
C LEU A 5 22.72 -57.96 24.02
N LEU A 6 22.65 -56.80 24.69
CA LEU A 6 22.50 -55.49 24.05
C LEU A 6 23.87 -54.99 23.61
N ASN A 7 24.12 -54.97 22.30
CA ASN A 7 25.25 -54.25 21.71
C ASN A 7 24.98 -52.74 21.81
N LEU A 8 25.65 -52.07 22.75
CA LEU A 8 25.79 -50.62 22.76
C LEU A 8 26.97 -50.25 21.88
N ASP A 9 26.67 -49.88 20.64
CA ASP A 9 27.62 -49.34 19.68
C ASP A 9 27.88 -47.85 20.01
N PHE A 10 29.04 -47.54 20.60
CA PHE A 10 29.49 -46.16 20.79
C PHE A 10 30.14 -45.67 19.50
N GLY A 11 29.31 -45.34 18.52
CA GLY A 11 29.76 -44.67 17.30
C GLY A 11 30.51 -43.38 17.63
N GLU A 12 31.68 -43.20 17.04
CA GLU A 12 32.50 -41.99 17.17
C GLU A 12 31.66 -40.73 16.88
N PRO A 13 31.90 -39.61 17.62
CA PRO A 13 31.20 -38.38 17.35
C PRO A 13 31.59 -37.87 15.96
N PRO A 14 30.63 -37.44 15.11
CA PRO A 14 30.96 -36.96 13.79
C PRO A 14 31.84 -35.72 13.90
N HIS A 15 32.90 -35.67 13.09
CA HIS A 15 33.75 -34.48 12.96
C HIS A 15 32.89 -33.24 12.78
N LYS A 16 33.04 -32.26 13.69
CA LYS A 16 32.44 -30.93 13.58
C LYS A 16 32.94 -30.28 12.30
N LYS A 17 32.19 -30.42 11.20
CA LYS A 17 32.36 -29.58 10.01
C LYS A 17 32.13 -28.15 10.48
N ALA A 18 33.20 -27.35 10.47
CA ALA A 18 33.06 -25.91 10.61
C ALA A 18 31.99 -25.47 9.59
N LEU A 19 30.95 -24.79 10.08
CA LEU A 19 29.90 -24.20 9.24
C LEU A 19 30.52 -23.10 8.40
N GLU A 20 31.21 -23.51 7.34
CA GLU A 20 31.69 -22.62 6.31
C GLU A 20 30.46 -22.18 5.51
N GLY A 21 29.84 -21.08 5.95
CA GLY A 21 28.62 -20.57 5.34
C GLY A 21 28.79 -20.37 3.82
N ASN A 22 27.71 -20.54 3.07
CA ASN A 22 27.63 -20.29 1.62
C ASN A 22 28.43 -19.04 1.21
N ALA A 23 29.12 -19.04 0.07
CA ALA A 23 29.93 -17.92 -0.43
C ALA A 23 29.26 -16.54 -0.31
N LYS A 24 27.93 -16.46 -0.41
CA LYS A 24 27.16 -15.23 -0.14
C LYS A 24 27.29 -14.75 1.31
N HIS A 25 27.20 -15.66 2.29
CA HIS A 25 27.38 -15.38 3.71
C HIS A 25 28.81 -14.93 4.03
N GLN A 26 29.82 -15.57 3.46
CA GLN A 26 31.21 -15.14 3.65
C GLN A 26 31.47 -13.72 3.13
N LYS A 27 30.92 -13.39 1.95
CA LYS A 27 31.00 -12.02 1.37
C LYS A 27 30.29 -11.00 2.27
N PHE A 28 29.14 -11.36 2.83
CA PHE A 28 28.42 -10.52 3.79
C PHE A 28 29.24 -10.27 5.06
N VAL A 29 29.80 -11.33 5.68
CA VAL A 29 30.61 -11.21 6.90
C VAL A 29 31.87 -10.39 6.67
N LYS A 30 32.57 -10.60 5.52
CA LYS A 30 33.74 -9.78 5.14
C LYS A 30 33.38 -8.31 4.95
N ARG A 31 32.27 -8.00 4.26
CA ARG A 31 31.81 -6.62 4.05
C ARG A 31 31.39 -5.95 5.36
N ARG A 32 30.73 -6.68 6.26
CA ARG A 32 30.35 -6.17 7.58
C ARG A 32 31.57 -5.81 8.44
N ARG A 33 32.56 -6.69 8.54
CA ARG A 33 33.81 -6.43 9.29
C ARG A 33 34.56 -5.21 8.75
N LEU A 34 34.56 -4.99 7.44
CA LEU A 34 35.15 -3.81 6.82
C LEU A 34 34.44 -2.52 7.25
N LEU A 35 33.11 -2.52 7.28
CA LEU A 35 32.30 -1.37 7.69
C LEU A 35 32.45 -1.08 9.19
N GLU A 36 32.59 -2.11 10.02
CA GLU A 36 32.89 -1.98 11.46
C GLU A 36 34.27 -1.35 11.68
N ARG A 37 35.31 -1.79 10.94
CA ARG A 37 36.66 -1.16 11.00
C ARG A 37 36.67 0.29 10.52
N ARG A 38 35.81 0.63 9.57
CA ARG A 38 35.67 2.01 9.05
C ARG A 38 34.80 2.91 9.92
N GLY A 39 34.25 2.39 11.03
CA GLY A 39 33.39 3.16 11.94
C GLY A 39 32.05 3.60 11.33
N ILE A 40 31.69 3.06 10.15
CA ILE A 40 30.45 3.41 9.43
C ILE A 40 29.24 2.71 10.08
N LEU A 41 29.48 1.61 10.80
CA LEU A 41 28.45 0.89 11.54
C LEU A 41 28.44 1.35 13.01
N ASN A 42 27.42 2.11 13.41
CA ASN A 42 27.23 2.49 14.82
C ASN A 42 26.91 1.26 15.68
N LYS A 43 27.65 1.07 16.78
CA LYS A 43 27.35 0.02 17.77
C LYS A 43 26.06 0.37 18.52
N LYS A 44 24.93 -0.16 18.07
CA LYS A 44 23.75 -0.34 18.93
C LYS A 44 23.51 -1.84 19.11
N ASN A 45 23.49 -2.23 20.39
CA ASN A 45 23.19 -3.54 20.97
C ASN A 45 24.39 -4.47 21.19
N GLN A 46 25.12 -4.22 22.29
CA GLN A 46 25.71 -5.32 23.06
C GLN A 46 24.73 -5.71 24.19
N PRO A 47 24.49 -7.01 24.44
CA PRO A 47 23.78 -7.46 25.63
C PRO A 47 24.70 -7.33 26.87
N LEU A 48 24.13 -6.86 27.97
CA LEU A 48 24.78 -6.69 29.27
C LEU A 48 25.15 -8.06 29.85
N SER A 49 26.42 -8.30 30.14
CA SER A 49 26.88 -9.46 30.92
C SER A 49 27.55 -9.00 32.22
N ASN A 50 27.06 -9.56 33.32
CA ASN A 50 27.40 -9.34 34.72
C ASN A 50 28.91 -9.37 35.05
N VAL A 51 29.38 -8.41 35.87
CA VAL A 51 30.55 -8.55 36.77
C VAL A 51 30.30 -7.70 38.05
N PRO A 52 30.74 -8.14 39.26
CA PRO A 52 30.23 -7.67 40.56
C PRO A 52 30.87 -6.39 41.11
N LYS A 53 30.16 -5.79 42.08
CA LYS A 53 30.55 -4.65 42.94
C LYS A 53 31.79 -4.96 43.81
N LEU A 54 32.67 -3.97 43.97
CA LEU A 54 33.40 -3.75 45.22
C LEU A 54 33.49 -2.24 45.54
N HIS A 55 33.43 -1.95 46.84
CA HIS A 55 33.24 -0.65 47.49
C HIS A 55 34.45 0.29 47.44
N SER A 56 34.20 1.60 47.45
CA SER A 56 34.76 2.55 48.45
C SER A 56 34.17 3.97 48.26
N GLU A 57 33.90 4.63 49.39
CA GLU A 57 33.29 5.95 49.56
C GLU A 57 34.38 7.01 49.95
N PRO A 58 34.09 8.31 50.22
CA PRO A 58 34.71 9.48 49.56
C PRO A 58 35.61 10.32 50.50
N PRO A 59 36.10 11.54 50.11
CA PRO A 59 35.37 12.77 50.50
C PRO A 59 35.57 14.09 49.66
N LYS A 60 34.52 14.93 49.71
CA LYS A 60 34.40 16.40 49.99
C LYS A 60 34.97 17.54 49.09
N LYS A 61 34.00 18.41 48.71
CA LYS A 61 33.86 19.89 48.84
C LYS A 61 34.71 20.91 48.04
N GLY A 62 33.99 21.90 47.50
CA GLY A 62 34.39 23.30 47.20
C GLY A 62 34.87 23.51 45.76
N GLN A 63 34.70 24.64 45.06
CA GLN A 63 34.12 25.96 45.31
C GLN A 63 34.10 26.69 43.93
N THR A 64 33.28 27.72 43.81
CA THR A 64 33.11 28.71 42.71
C THR A 64 34.38 29.20 41.99
N CYS A 65 34.26 29.61 40.71
CA CYS A 65 34.37 31.01 40.23
C CYS A 65 34.41 31.15 38.69
N GLN A 66 33.91 32.29 38.21
CA GLN A 66 33.96 32.79 36.83
C GLN A 66 35.37 33.26 36.44
N MET A 67 35.68 33.29 35.14
CA MET A 67 36.13 34.49 34.41
C MET A 67 36.30 34.21 32.91
N ASP A 68 36.00 35.25 32.12
CA ASP A 68 36.19 35.40 30.68
C ASP A 68 37.67 35.23 30.26
N ASP A 69 37.91 34.78 29.01
CA ASP A 69 38.71 35.62 28.11
C ASP A 69 38.58 35.26 26.62
N THR A 70 38.64 36.30 25.82
CA THR A 70 38.49 36.34 24.35
C THR A 70 39.83 36.04 23.68
N SER A 71 39.86 35.31 22.54
CA SER A 71 40.89 35.49 21.49
C SER A 71 40.54 34.84 20.15
N LYS A 72 40.97 35.53 19.08
CA LYS A 72 40.54 35.47 17.68
C LYS A 72 41.17 34.35 16.82
N ILE A 73 40.52 34.10 15.68
CA ILE A 73 40.77 33.19 14.53
C ILE A 73 42.02 33.61 13.69
N PRO A 74 42.63 32.77 12.82
CA PRO A 74 42.30 32.76 11.35
C PRO A 74 42.52 31.36 10.64
N PRO A 75 42.52 31.19 9.28
CA PRO A 75 41.54 30.37 8.51
C PRO A 75 42.17 29.18 7.71
N PRO A 76 41.38 28.40 6.91
CA PRO A 76 41.88 27.18 6.24
C PRO A 76 42.48 27.43 4.83
N PRO A 77 43.28 26.50 4.28
CA PRO A 77 43.93 26.68 2.99
C PRO A 77 43.07 26.25 1.79
N LYS A 78 43.26 26.97 0.66
CA LYS A 78 42.79 26.66 -0.70
C LYS A 78 43.96 26.22 -1.60
N LYS A 79 43.72 25.31 -2.55
CA LYS A 79 44.37 25.21 -3.89
C LYS A 79 43.29 24.68 -4.87
N LYS A 80 42.85 25.39 -5.93
CA LYS A 80 43.47 25.71 -7.25
C LYS A 80 44.02 24.45 -7.97
N THR A 81 43.86 24.14 -9.27
CA THR A 81 43.01 24.48 -10.45
C THR A 81 43.57 23.63 -11.62
N ALA A 82 42.87 23.62 -12.77
CA ALA A 82 43.33 23.29 -14.14
C ALA A 82 43.02 21.85 -14.65
N ALA A 83 42.67 21.59 -15.91
CA ALA A 83 42.22 22.38 -17.07
C ALA A 83 41.89 21.40 -18.23
N SER A 84 40.98 21.80 -19.14
CA SER A 84 40.75 21.28 -20.52
C SER A 84 40.28 19.81 -20.64
N SER A 85 39.61 19.30 -21.66
CA SER A 85 39.09 19.69 -22.98
C SER A 85 38.06 18.56 -23.31
N GLY A 86 36.91 18.77 -23.97
CA GLY A 86 36.73 19.08 -25.39
C GLY A 86 37.00 17.85 -26.26
N GLY A 87 35.96 17.16 -26.76
CA GLY A 87 36.11 16.19 -27.87
C GLY A 87 35.18 14.97 -27.85
N SER A 88 34.46 14.79 -28.95
CA SER A 88 33.36 13.88 -29.22
C SER A 88 33.77 12.60 -29.99
N GLU A 89 32.86 11.62 -29.97
CA GLU A 89 32.51 10.66 -31.03
C GLU A 89 33.21 9.28 -31.23
N GLN A 90 32.31 8.36 -31.64
CA GLN A 90 32.43 7.09 -32.37
C GLN A 90 32.56 5.73 -31.64
N SER A 91 31.38 5.08 -31.57
CA SER A 91 31.02 3.74 -32.11
C SER A 91 32.11 2.70 -32.34
N LEU A 92 31.82 1.45 -31.94
CA LEU A 92 31.98 0.26 -32.81
C LEU A 92 31.10 -0.90 -32.30
N ASP A 93 30.26 -1.39 -33.21
CA ASP A 93 29.49 -2.63 -33.13
C ASP A 93 30.36 -3.88 -32.96
N LYS A 94 29.81 -4.90 -32.30
CA LYS A 94 30.04 -6.31 -32.68
C LYS A 94 28.80 -7.16 -32.41
N LYS A 95 28.13 -7.51 -33.50
CA LYS A 95 27.14 -8.59 -33.62
C LYS A 95 27.77 -9.96 -33.29
N ALA A 96 26.99 -10.82 -32.64
CA ALA A 96 27.01 -12.25 -32.90
C ALA A 96 25.56 -12.78 -32.91
N SER A 97 25.15 -13.22 -34.10
CA SER A 97 23.99 -14.08 -34.43
C SER A 97 24.36 -15.52 -34.02
N VAL A 98 23.51 -16.53 -33.77
CA VAL A 98 22.40 -17.17 -34.53
C VAL A 98 21.86 -18.33 -33.59
N PRO A 99 20.94 -19.25 -33.97
CA PRO A 99 19.53 -19.14 -34.36
C PRO A 99 18.58 -20.16 -33.66
N TRP A 100 17.28 -19.87 -33.62
CA TRP A 100 16.23 -20.89 -33.83
C TRP A 100 14.98 -20.18 -34.38
N LEU A 101 14.81 -20.30 -35.69
CA LEU A 101 13.57 -20.19 -36.47
C LEU A 101 13.00 -21.63 -36.53
N THR A 102 11.72 -22.00 -36.56
CA THR A 102 10.45 -21.35 -36.93
C THR A 102 9.32 -22.35 -36.59
N PRO A 103 8.03 -21.93 -36.63
CA PRO A 103 6.86 -22.77 -36.39
C PRO A 103 6.28 -23.37 -37.69
N ALA A 104 5.57 -24.51 -37.59
CA ALA A 104 4.68 -25.06 -38.64
C ALA A 104 3.72 -26.12 -38.02
N PRO A 105 2.67 -26.62 -38.71
CA PRO A 105 1.37 -25.97 -38.87
C PRO A 105 0.14 -26.85 -38.47
N SER A 106 -0.99 -26.16 -38.25
CA SER A 106 -2.42 -26.50 -38.49
C SER A 106 -2.93 -27.96 -38.44
N GLN A 107 -3.96 -28.20 -37.62
CA GLN A 107 -5.19 -28.88 -38.08
C GLN A 107 -6.46 -28.22 -37.51
N LYS A 108 -7.35 -27.82 -38.42
CA LYS A 108 -8.76 -27.49 -38.18
C LYS A 108 -9.58 -28.77 -38.31
N ALA A 109 -10.51 -28.99 -37.39
CA ALA A 109 -11.75 -29.72 -37.66
C ALA A 109 -12.88 -28.95 -36.98
N GLY A 110 -13.88 -28.55 -37.77
CA GLY A 110 -15.05 -27.85 -37.28
C GLY A 110 -16.07 -28.80 -36.68
N SER A 111 -16.88 -28.30 -35.75
CA SER A 111 -18.25 -28.77 -35.58
C SER A 111 -19.11 -27.64 -35.03
N LEU A 112 -20.31 -27.55 -35.59
CA LEU A 112 -21.33 -26.53 -35.43
C LEU A 112 -22.22 -26.79 -34.20
N VAL A 113 -22.98 -25.77 -33.82
CA VAL A 113 -24.20 -25.79 -32.96
C VAL A 113 -23.91 -25.85 -31.45
N ALA A 114 -24.45 -25.03 -30.53
CA ALA A 114 -25.56 -24.07 -30.53
C ALA A 114 -25.23 -22.86 -29.62
N LYS A 115 -25.77 -21.70 -29.97
CA LYS A 115 -26.07 -20.63 -29.00
C LYS A 115 -27.20 -21.14 -28.10
N VAL A 116 -27.00 -21.07 -26.79
CA VAL A 116 -28.10 -21.06 -25.82
C VAL A 116 -28.05 -19.71 -25.13
N ASP A 117 -29.02 -18.88 -25.49
CA ASP A 117 -29.34 -17.66 -24.77
C ASP A 117 -29.81 -18.03 -23.36
N LEU A 118 -29.06 -17.61 -22.34
CA LEU A 118 -29.50 -17.69 -20.95
C LEU A 118 -29.70 -16.27 -20.41
N LEU A 119 -30.64 -15.55 -21.02
CA LEU A 119 -31.33 -14.40 -20.44
C LEU A 119 -32.64 -14.94 -19.85
N GLY A 120 -32.55 -15.44 -18.63
CA GLY A 120 -33.66 -15.94 -17.83
C GLY A 120 -33.74 -15.18 -16.51
N GLU A 121 -34.66 -14.23 -16.47
CA GLU A 121 -35.40 -13.68 -15.34
C GLU A 121 -35.05 -14.22 -13.94
N PHE A 122 -34.57 -13.32 -13.07
CA PHE A 122 -34.72 -13.48 -11.63
C PHE A 122 -35.33 -12.19 -11.06
N GLN A 123 -36.66 -12.11 -11.14
CA GLN A 123 -37.43 -11.21 -10.29
C GLN A 123 -37.81 -11.93 -9.00
N SER A 124 -37.76 -11.16 -7.91
CA SER A 124 -38.47 -11.35 -6.64
C SER A 124 -38.07 -12.50 -5.72
N ALA A 125 -37.31 -12.17 -4.66
CA ALA A 125 -37.50 -12.73 -3.31
C ALA A 125 -36.67 -11.93 -2.28
N LEU A 126 -37.21 -10.81 -1.80
CA LEU A 126 -36.76 -10.19 -0.54
C LEU A 126 -37.50 -10.86 0.64
N PRO A 127 -36.82 -11.34 1.68
CA PRO A 127 -37.48 -11.81 2.88
C PRO A 127 -37.99 -10.64 3.75
N LYS A 128 -39.29 -10.69 4.05
CA LYS A 128 -40.01 -9.78 4.96
C LYS A 128 -39.47 -9.92 6.39
N ILE A 129 -39.00 -8.81 6.95
CA ILE A 129 -38.74 -8.65 8.38
C ILE A 129 -40.08 -8.65 9.10
N LYS A 130 -40.22 -9.57 10.07
CA LYS A 130 -41.35 -9.67 10.99
C LYS A 130 -41.24 -8.55 12.04
N SER A 131 -42.21 -7.67 12.11
CA SER A 131 -42.52 -6.89 13.31
C SER A 131 -43.81 -7.42 13.93
N HIS A 132 -43.75 -7.74 15.23
CA HIS A 132 -44.93 -8.11 16.04
C HIS A 132 -45.51 -6.86 16.75
N PRO A 133 -46.80 -6.89 17.15
CA PRO A 133 -47.66 -5.70 17.21
C PRO A 133 -48.10 -5.30 18.64
N THR A 134 -49.02 -4.31 18.68
CA THR A 134 -49.89 -3.74 19.76
C THR A 134 -49.42 -2.35 20.25
N ARG A 135 -50.28 -1.33 20.44
CA ARG A 135 -51.73 -1.27 20.71
C ARG A 135 -52.30 0.11 20.29
N HIS A 136 -53.49 0.11 19.68
CA HIS A 136 -54.28 1.29 19.34
C HIS A 136 -54.94 1.96 20.55
N GLN A 137 -55.13 3.29 20.48
CA GLN A 137 -56.39 3.92 20.86
C GLN A 137 -56.88 4.87 19.76
N LYS A 138 -58.21 4.82 19.58
CA LYS A 138 -59.09 5.38 18.54
C LYS A 138 -59.18 6.92 18.56
N LYS A 139 -59.41 7.53 17.38
CA LYS A 139 -60.62 8.30 17.04
C LYS A 139 -60.58 8.79 15.56
N ASP A 140 -61.63 8.44 14.81
CA ASP A 140 -62.04 8.95 13.49
C ASP A 140 -63.12 10.06 13.67
N PRO A 141 -63.71 10.67 12.62
CA PRO A 141 -63.15 11.24 11.37
C PRO A 141 -63.79 12.60 11.00
N GLN A 142 -63.25 13.36 10.03
CA GLN A 142 -64.10 14.25 9.21
C GLN A 142 -63.57 14.50 7.78
N LYS A 143 -64.55 14.67 6.88
CA LYS A 143 -64.59 14.58 5.40
C LYS A 143 -64.16 15.86 4.63
N ASN A 144 -63.55 15.61 3.45
CA ASN A 144 -63.83 16.18 2.09
C ASN A 144 -63.25 17.56 1.62
N PRO A 145 -63.12 17.80 0.27
CA PRO A 145 -61.86 18.21 -0.41
C PRO A 145 -62.00 19.52 -1.26
N PRO A 146 -61.43 19.65 -2.48
CA PRO A 146 -60.07 20.06 -2.88
C PRO A 146 -60.04 21.38 -3.69
N GLN A 147 -58.92 22.13 -3.75
CA GLN A 147 -58.74 23.14 -4.81
C GLN A 147 -57.30 23.26 -5.34
N LYS A 148 -57.22 23.15 -6.67
CA LYS A 148 -56.13 23.63 -7.56
C LYS A 148 -55.77 25.09 -7.23
N ASN A 149 -54.51 25.46 -7.50
CA ASN A 149 -54.15 26.59 -8.38
C ASN A 149 -52.62 26.74 -8.49
N THR A 150 -52.11 26.56 -9.70
CA THR A 150 -50.93 27.28 -10.24
C THR A 150 -51.46 28.58 -10.89
N PRO A 151 -50.70 29.70 -10.93
CA PRO A 151 -49.67 29.85 -11.98
C PRO A 151 -48.43 30.73 -11.66
N ALA A 152 -47.36 30.41 -12.41
CA ALA A 152 -46.37 31.27 -13.07
C ALA A 152 -45.73 32.52 -12.40
N HIS A 153 -44.40 32.49 -12.28
CA HIS A 153 -43.46 33.59 -12.57
C HIS A 153 -42.14 32.92 -13.05
N SER A 154 -41.81 32.97 -14.34
CA SER A 154 -41.01 34.01 -15.04
C SER A 154 -39.58 34.16 -14.51
N GLU A 155 -38.67 33.51 -15.24
CA GLU A 155 -37.29 33.84 -15.60
C GLU A 155 -36.39 34.58 -14.59
N ASN A 156 -35.32 33.90 -14.17
CA ASN A 156 -33.99 34.49 -14.29
C ASN A 156 -32.92 33.40 -14.45
N LYS A 157 -32.33 33.40 -15.64
CA LYS A 157 -31.17 32.61 -16.04
C LYS A 157 -29.93 33.32 -15.50
N CYS A 158 -29.30 32.77 -14.48
CA CYS A 158 -27.93 33.15 -14.12
C CYS A 158 -27.08 31.89 -14.05
N SER A 159 -26.06 31.88 -14.91
CA SER A 159 -25.06 30.85 -15.09
C SER A 159 -24.22 30.67 -13.83
N GLY A 160 -24.74 29.88 -12.89
CA GLY A 160 -23.92 29.24 -11.88
C GLY A 160 -23.29 27.99 -12.49
N ALA A 161 -21.98 28.00 -12.68
CA ALA A 161 -21.22 26.77 -12.92
C ALA A 161 -21.52 25.82 -11.75
N SER A 162 -22.48 24.93 -11.96
CA SER A 162 -22.79 23.87 -11.01
C SER A 162 -21.60 22.93 -11.03
N GLN A 163 -20.66 23.15 -10.13
CA GLN A 163 -19.59 22.22 -9.78
C GLN A 163 -20.22 20.97 -9.14
N THR A 164 -21.02 20.23 -9.91
CA THR A 164 -21.72 19.02 -9.45
C THR A 164 -20.91 17.80 -9.82
N MET A 165 -19.70 17.63 -9.30
CA MET A 165 -19.02 16.34 -9.45
C MET A 165 -18.51 15.66 -8.17
N PRO A 166 -19.27 15.57 -7.04
CA PRO A 166 -18.86 14.67 -5.96
C PRO A 166 -19.21 13.19 -6.19
N ARG A 167 -19.92 12.83 -7.27
CA ARG A 167 -20.48 11.46 -7.45
C ARG A 167 -19.58 10.48 -8.21
N LYS A 168 -18.49 10.97 -8.82
CA LYS A 168 -17.63 10.14 -9.69
C LYS A 168 -16.31 9.72 -9.07
N MET A 169 -15.92 10.21 -7.90
CA MET A 169 -14.62 9.88 -7.32
C MET A 169 -14.74 8.96 -6.11
N VAL A 170 -13.85 7.98 -6.04
CA VAL A 170 -13.67 7.10 -4.88
C VAL A 170 -12.19 6.95 -4.58
N ALA A 171 -11.85 6.68 -3.32
CA ALA A 171 -10.51 6.22 -2.99
C ALA A 171 -10.55 4.75 -2.58
N ILE A 172 -9.49 4.02 -2.91
CA ILE A 172 -9.33 2.60 -2.63
C ILE A 172 -7.99 2.35 -1.96
N ASP A 173 -7.98 1.43 -1.02
CA ASP A 173 -6.77 0.82 -0.48
C ASP A 173 -7.02 -0.66 -0.16
N CYS A 174 -6.01 -1.49 -0.36
CA CYS A 174 -6.06 -2.92 -0.18
C CYS A 174 -4.97 -3.42 0.77
N GLU A 175 -5.35 -4.35 1.64
CA GLU A 175 -4.39 -5.13 2.41
C GLU A 175 -4.12 -6.47 1.73
N MET A 176 -2.84 -6.82 1.62
CA MET A 176 -2.41 -8.06 0.97
C MET A 176 -1.73 -9.03 1.95
N VAL A 177 -1.99 -10.31 1.74
CA VAL A 177 -1.30 -11.44 2.38
C VAL A 177 -0.38 -12.14 1.39
N GLY A 178 0.58 -12.91 1.90
CA GLY A 178 1.49 -13.74 1.15
C GLY A 178 0.90 -15.11 0.84
N THR A 179 0.84 -15.45 -0.44
CA THR A 179 0.40 -16.75 -0.98
C THR A 179 1.46 -17.34 -1.91
N GLY A 180 1.27 -18.59 -2.32
CA GLY A 180 2.20 -19.29 -3.21
C GLY A 180 3.54 -19.65 -2.54
N PRO A 181 4.53 -20.11 -3.32
CA PRO A 181 5.82 -20.53 -2.78
C PRO A 181 6.46 -19.43 -1.92
N LYS A 182 6.73 -19.77 -0.65
CA LYS A 182 7.31 -18.86 0.37
C LYS A 182 6.53 -17.56 0.60
N GLY A 183 5.26 -17.48 0.21
CA GLY A 183 4.43 -16.29 0.42
C GLY A 183 4.81 -15.08 -0.45
N HIS A 184 5.53 -15.28 -1.56
CA HIS A 184 5.99 -14.18 -2.42
C HIS A 184 4.89 -13.55 -3.27
N VAL A 185 3.75 -14.22 -3.47
CA VAL A 185 2.62 -13.67 -4.23
C VAL A 185 1.73 -12.87 -3.29
N SER A 186 1.67 -11.56 -3.50
CA SER A 186 0.72 -10.67 -2.80
C SER A 186 -0.70 -10.94 -3.31
N SER A 187 -1.58 -11.41 -2.42
CA SER A 187 -2.98 -11.65 -2.72
C SER A 187 -3.88 -10.81 -1.82
N LEU A 188 -4.98 -10.30 -2.38
CA LEU A 188 -5.93 -9.44 -1.71
C LEU A 188 -6.59 -10.12 -0.51
N ALA A 189 -6.58 -9.46 0.65
CA ALA A 189 -7.15 -9.98 1.91
C ALA A 189 -8.08 -9.00 2.64
N ARG A 190 -8.03 -7.71 2.33
CA ARG A 190 -9.03 -6.72 2.71
C ARG A 190 -9.04 -5.63 1.64
N CYS A 191 -10.20 -5.07 1.34
CA CYS A 191 -10.32 -3.91 0.49
C CYS A 191 -11.26 -2.92 1.15
N SER A 192 -10.86 -1.65 1.18
CA SER A 192 -11.70 -0.55 1.63
C SER A 192 -11.85 0.46 0.49
N ILE A 193 -13.08 0.91 0.26
CA ILE A 193 -13.43 1.94 -0.72
C ILE A 193 -14.22 3.00 0.01
N ILE A 194 -13.82 4.27 -0.14
CA ILE A 194 -14.53 5.41 0.41
C ILE A 194 -15.04 6.33 -0.70
N ASN A 195 -16.08 7.11 -0.40
CA ASN A 195 -16.52 8.19 -1.27
C ASN A 195 -15.61 9.41 -1.14
N TYR A 196 -15.89 10.46 -1.92
CA TYR A 196 -15.15 11.73 -1.84
C TYR A 196 -15.15 12.33 -0.43
N ASN A 197 -16.22 12.22 0.36
CA ASN A 197 -16.34 12.82 1.69
C ASN A 197 -15.56 12.06 2.77
N GLY A 198 -15.11 10.83 2.49
CA GLY A 198 -14.45 9.96 3.47
C GLY A 198 -15.36 8.88 4.06
N ASP A 199 -16.62 8.79 3.62
CA ASP A 199 -17.55 7.75 4.09
C ASP A 199 -17.24 6.42 3.42
N VAL A 200 -17.28 5.34 4.19
CA VAL A 200 -17.00 3.97 3.73
C VAL A 200 -18.16 3.47 2.84
N LEU A 201 -17.83 3.09 1.61
CA LEU A 201 -18.74 2.46 0.66
C LEU A 201 -18.60 0.93 0.64
N TYR A 202 -17.39 0.44 0.90
CA TYR A 202 -17.06 -0.98 0.95
C TYR A 202 -15.91 -1.17 1.93
N ASP A 203 -16.01 -2.13 2.84
CA ASP A 203 -14.91 -2.56 3.71
C ASP A 203 -15.13 -4.02 4.09
N GLU A 204 -14.43 -4.92 3.42
CA GLU A 204 -14.57 -6.36 3.66
C GLU A 204 -13.23 -7.07 3.70
N TYR A 205 -13.14 -8.08 4.57
CA TYR A 205 -12.10 -9.09 4.51
C TYR A 205 -12.40 -10.08 3.38
N ILE A 206 -11.36 -10.43 2.63
CA ILE A 206 -11.46 -11.18 1.38
C ILE A 206 -10.63 -12.45 1.52
N LEU A 207 -11.23 -13.59 1.20
CA LEU A 207 -10.52 -14.87 1.20
C LEU A 207 -9.79 -15.03 -0.15
N PRO A 208 -8.44 -15.06 -0.16
CA PRO A 208 -7.68 -15.26 -1.39
C PRO A 208 -7.97 -16.63 -2.03
N PRO A 209 -7.85 -16.76 -3.36
CA PRO A 209 -8.06 -18.04 -4.06
C PRO A 209 -6.98 -19.08 -3.72
N CYS A 210 -5.80 -18.64 -3.30
CA CYS A 210 -4.67 -19.50 -2.93
C CYS A 210 -4.48 -19.53 -1.41
N HIS A 211 -3.96 -20.64 -0.88
CA HIS A 211 -3.64 -20.78 0.53
C HIS A 211 -2.67 -19.68 1.03
N ILE A 212 -3.01 -19.09 2.18
CA ILE A 212 -2.22 -18.04 2.84
C ILE A 212 -1.04 -18.68 3.57
N VAL A 213 0.17 -18.32 3.15
CA VAL A 213 1.43 -18.78 3.77
C VAL A 213 1.94 -17.77 4.79
N ASP A 214 1.72 -16.48 4.55
CA ASP A 214 2.14 -15.41 5.45
C ASP A 214 1.05 -14.33 5.50
N TYR A 215 0.55 -14.01 6.69
CA TYR A 215 -0.47 -12.96 6.85
C TYR A 215 0.11 -11.55 6.70
N ARG A 216 1.42 -11.37 6.83
CA ARG A 216 2.09 -10.06 6.78
C ARG A 216 1.49 -9.07 7.79
N THR A 217 0.99 -9.56 8.93
CA THR A 217 0.18 -8.80 9.91
C THR A 217 0.82 -7.48 10.34
N ARG A 218 2.15 -7.41 10.42
CA ARG A 218 2.86 -6.16 10.73
C ARG A 218 2.53 -5.02 9.76
N TRP A 219 2.27 -5.34 8.51
CA TRP A 219 1.92 -4.39 7.46
C TRP A 219 0.42 -4.43 7.22
N SER A 220 -0.16 -5.62 7.02
CA SER A 220 -1.54 -5.77 6.54
C SER A 220 -2.62 -5.64 7.61
N GLY A 221 -2.24 -5.79 8.88
CA GLY A 221 -3.20 -5.98 9.98
C GLY A 221 -4.00 -7.28 9.94
N ILE A 222 -3.86 -8.11 8.90
CA ILE A 222 -4.66 -9.32 8.71
C ILE A 222 -4.20 -10.42 9.66
N ARG A 223 -5.17 -11.13 10.23
CA ARG A 223 -4.99 -12.25 11.15
C ARG A 223 -5.85 -13.43 10.69
N LYS A 224 -5.51 -14.63 11.13
CA LYS A 224 -6.23 -15.87 10.78
C LYS A 224 -7.73 -15.79 11.06
N HIS A 225 -8.15 -15.17 12.16
CA HIS A 225 -9.56 -15.07 12.50
C HIS A 225 -10.37 -14.18 11.53
N HIS A 226 -9.73 -13.20 10.86
CA HIS A 226 -10.39 -12.40 9.83
C HIS A 226 -10.84 -13.26 8.64
N MET A 227 -10.20 -14.41 8.40
CA MET A 227 -10.49 -15.29 7.26
C MET A 227 -11.64 -16.26 7.49
N VAL A 228 -12.16 -16.37 8.72
CA VAL A 228 -13.20 -17.37 9.06
C VAL A 228 -14.50 -17.11 8.29
N ASN A 229 -14.88 -15.84 8.16
CA ASN A 229 -16.09 -15.40 7.46
C ASN A 229 -15.76 -14.41 6.31
N ALA A 230 -14.54 -14.49 5.77
CA ALA A 230 -14.11 -13.59 4.71
C ALA A 230 -14.84 -13.90 3.39
N THR A 231 -15.19 -12.85 2.65
CA THR A 231 -15.88 -12.96 1.37
C THR A 231 -14.96 -13.61 0.33
N PRO A 232 -15.40 -14.66 -0.41
CA PRO A 232 -14.58 -15.27 -1.44
C PRO A 232 -14.15 -14.26 -2.51
N PHE A 233 -12.86 -14.28 -2.90
CA PHE A 233 -12.27 -13.31 -3.83
C PHE A 233 -13.11 -13.01 -5.07
N LYS A 234 -13.71 -14.03 -5.71
CA LYS A 234 -14.52 -13.85 -6.92
C LYS A 234 -15.76 -12.97 -6.67
N ILE A 235 -16.40 -13.11 -5.51
CA ILE A 235 -17.58 -12.34 -5.13
C ILE A 235 -17.18 -10.91 -4.77
N ALA A 236 -16.19 -10.77 -3.88
CA ALA A 236 -15.65 -9.47 -3.47
C ALA A 236 -15.18 -8.65 -4.68
N ARG A 237 -14.42 -9.26 -5.60
CA ARG A 237 -13.97 -8.61 -6.84
C ARG A 237 -15.15 -8.10 -7.66
N GLY A 238 -16.23 -8.88 -7.81
CA GLY A 238 -17.43 -8.44 -8.53
C GLY A 238 -18.07 -7.19 -7.91
N GLN A 239 -18.16 -7.15 -6.58
CA GLN A 239 -18.70 -6.00 -5.84
C GLN A 239 -17.80 -4.77 -5.97
N ILE A 240 -16.49 -4.94 -5.80
CA ILE A 240 -15.48 -3.87 -5.93
C ILE A 240 -15.53 -3.27 -7.33
N LEU A 241 -15.46 -4.10 -8.38
CA LEU A 241 -15.46 -3.60 -9.76
C LEU A 241 -16.76 -2.88 -10.14
N LYS A 242 -17.91 -3.32 -9.60
CA LYS A 242 -19.18 -2.60 -9.76
C LYS A 242 -19.12 -1.19 -9.17
N ILE A 243 -18.39 -0.99 -8.07
CA ILE A 243 -18.19 0.33 -7.46
C ILE A 243 -17.21 1.17 -8.28
N LEU A 244 -16.09 0.60 -8.74
CA LEU A 244 -15.04 1.33 -9.46
C LEU A 244 -15.41 1.71 -10.91
N THR A 245 -16.32 0.98 -11.54
CA THR A 245 -16.64 1.16 -12.97
C THR A 245 -17.16 2.58 -13.25
N GLY A 246 -16.52 3.28 -14.20
CA GLY A 246 -16.90 4.63 -14.63
C GLY A 246 -16.60 5.73 -13.61
N LYS A 247 -15.82 5.43 -12.56
CA LYS A 247 -15.39 6.38 -11.53
C LYS A 247 -13.92 6.75 -11.70
N ILE A 248 -13.57 7.94 -11.23
CA ILE A 248 -12.18 8.30 -10.96
C ILE A 248 -11.77 7.60 -9.68
N VAL A 249 -10.67 6.84 -9.74
CA VAL A 249 -10.17 6.06 -8.60
C VAL A 249 -8.86 6.69 -8.12
N VAL A 250 -8.89 7.15 -6.89
CA VAL A 250 -7.73 7.70 -6.18
C VAL A 250 -7.10 6.60 -5.32
N GLY A 251 -5.78 6.48 -5.36
CA GLY A 251 -5.03 5.52 -4.54
C GLY A 251 -3.62 6.02 -4.24
N HIS A 252 -2.85 5.22 -3.51
CA HIS A 252 -1.46 5.50 -3.22
C HIS A 252 -0.60 4.27 -3.57
N ALA A 253 0.27 4.40 -4.57
CA ALA A 253 0.91 3.26 -5.23
C ALA A 253 -0.12 2.23 -5.73
N ILE A 254 -1.21 2.74 -6.31
CA ILE A 254 -2.48 2.02 -6.62
C ILE A 254 -2.31 0.83 -7.57
N HIS A 255 -1.20 0.80 -8.32
CA HIS A 255 -0.85 -0.33 -9.17
C HIS A 255 -0.73 -1.65 -8.38
N ASN A 256 -0.39 -1.60 -7.08
CA ASN A 256 -0.35 -2.78 -6.22
C ASN A 256 -1.75 -3.34 -5.95
N ASP A 257 -2.70 -2.46 -5.66
CA ASP A 257 -4.12 -2.78 -5.43
C ASP A 257 -4.75 -3.38 -6.69
N PHE A 258 -4.56 -2.72 -7.84
CA PHE A 258 -5.07 -3.20 -9.13
C PHE A 258 -4.48 -4.56 -9.52
N LYS A 259 -3.18 -4.77 -9.23
CA LYS A 259 -2.56 -6.08 -9.42
C LYS A 259 -3.16 -7.15 -8.52
N ALA A 260 -3.42 -6.84 -7.24
CA ALA A 260 -4.05 -7.78 -6.31
C ALA A 260 -5.51 -8.08 -6.68
N LEU A 261 -6.24 -7.10 -7.23
CA LEU A 261 -7.59 -7.22 -7.76
C LEU A 261 -7.66 -7.91 -9.13
N GLN A 262 -6.52 -8.12 -9.79
CA GLN A 262 -6.45 -8.59 -11.18
C GLN A 262 -7.34 -7.71 -12.09
N TYR A 263 -7.13 -6.40 -12.00
CA TYR A 263 -7.95 -5.37 -12.65
C TYR A 263 -7.08 -4.34 -13.35
N PHE A 264 -7.56 -3.84 -14.48
CA PHE A 264 -6.97 -2.73 -15.21
C PHE A 264 -7.99 -1.60 -15.24
N HIS A 265 -7.70 -0.54 -14.49
CA HIS A 265 -8.49 0.68 -14.52
C HIS A 265 -7.95 1.63 -15.60
N PRO A 266 -8.80 2.36 -16.36
CA PRO A 266 -8.33 3.34 -17.33
C PRO A 266 -7.38 4.36 -16.68
N LYS A 267 -6.26 4.68 -17.34
CA LYS A 267 -5.28 5.63 -16.79
C LYS A 267 -5.88 7.03 -16.73
N SER A 268 -6.71 7.38 -17.71
CA SER A 268 -7.50 8.62 -17.73
C SER A 268 -8.37 8.81 -16.49
N LEU A 269 -8.76 7.73 -15.80
CA LEU A 269 -9.57 7.73 -14.58
C LEU A 269 -8.78 7.35 -13.30
N THR A 270 -7.48 7.11 -13.40
CA THR A 270 -6.65 6.74 -12.25
C THR A 270 -5.93 7.98 -11.69
N ARG A 271 -5.91 8.14 -10.36
CA ARG A 271 -5.13 9.17 -9.66
C ARG A 271 -4.26 8.51 -8.59
N ASP A 272 -2.97 8.38 -8.88
CA ASP A 272 -2.01 7.77 -7.95
C ASP A 272 -1.23 8.85 -7.20
N THR A 273 -1.60 9.08 -5.94
CA THR A 273 -1.01 10.12 -5.07
C THR A 273 0.48 9.94 -4.81
N SER A 274 1.05 8.73 -4.98
CA SER A 274 2.50 8.54 -4.83
C SER A 274 3.32 9.14 -5.98
N HIS A 275 2.65 9.54 -7.07
CA HIS A 275 3.25 10.04 -8.30
C HIS A 275 2.73 11.43 -8.72
N ILE A 276 2.05 12.17 -7.83
CA ILE A 276 1.53 13.52 -8.13
C ILE A 276 2.58 14.59 -7.77
N PRO A 277 3.23 15.26 -8.74
CA PRO A 277 4.28 16.25 -8.47
C PRO A 277 3.83 17.44 -7.61
N PRO A 278 2.64 18.03 -7.81
CA PRO A 278 2.14 19.09 -6.93
C PRO A 278 2.05 18.70 -5.45
N LEU A 279 1.78 17.43 -5.16
CA LEU A 279 1.68 16.94 -3.77
C LEU A 279 3.07 16.92 -3.12
N ASN A 280 4.08 16.46 -3.84
CA ASN A 280 5.47 16.51 -3.41
C ASN A 280 5.95 17.95 -3.22
N ARG A 281 5.61 18.86 -4.14
CA ARG A 281 5.94 20.29 -4.03
C ARG A 281 5.37 20.90 -2.76
N LYS A 282 4.09 20.65 -2.45
CA LYS A 282 3.47 21.12 -1.20
C LYS A 282 4.12 20.55 0.05
N ALA A 283 4.72 19.36 -0.04
CA ALA A 283 5.39 18.68 1.06
C ALA A 283 6.88 19.02 1.17
N ASP A 284 7.37 20.01 0.39
CA ASP A 284 8.79 20.38 0.29
C ASP A 284 9.69 19.19 -0.09
N CYS A 285 9.18 18.30 -0.94
CA CYS A 285 9.86 17.09 -1.40
C CYS A 285 10.21 17.18 -2.90
N PRO A 286 11.23 16.45 -3.38
CA PRO A 286 11.56 16.41 -4.81
C PRO A 286 10.36 15.91 -5.65
N GLU A 287 9.99 16.67 -6.68
CA GLU A 287 8.80 16.37 -7.49
C GLU A 287 8.83 14.98 -8.15
N ASN A 288 10.02 14.52 -8.56
CA ASN A 288 10.21 13.22 -9.22
C ASN A 288 10.37 12.03 -8.25
N ALA A 289 10.28 12.25 -6.94
CA ALA A 289 10.43 11.18 -5.95
C ALA A 289 9.09 10.52 -5.64
N THR A 290 9.10 9.21 -5.37
CA THR A 290 7.96 8.53 -4.77
C THR A 290 7.99 8.71 -3.27
N MET A 291 6.98 9.38 -2.71
CA MET A 291 6.86 9.60 -1.27
C MET A 291 5.88 8.61 -0.67
N SER A 292 6.13 8.18 0.57
CA SER A 292 5.20 7.28 1.28
C SER A 292 3.97 8.04 1.76
N LEU A 293 2.83 7.35 1.78
CA LEU A 293 1.57 7.89 2.30
C LEU A 293 1.75 8.46 3.70
N LYS A 294 2.44 7.73 4.58
CA LYS A 294 2.76 8.16 5.93
C LYS A 294 3.53 9.47 5.98
N HIS A 295 4.52 9.65 5.10
CA HIS A 295 5.30 10.88 5.06
C HIS A 295 4.46 12.06 4.60
N LEU A 296 3.73 11.91 3.50
CA LEU A 296 2.87 12.96 2.94
C LEU A 296 1.76 13.36 3.92
N THR A 297 1.09 12.37 4.52
CA THR A 297 0.04 12.59 5.53
C THR A 297 0.58 13.35 6.74
N LYS A 298 1.76 12.97 7.23
CA LYS A 298 2.39 13.68 8.35
C LYS A 298 2.76 15.12 7.99
N LYS A 299 3.32 15.35 6.80
CA LYS A 299 3.77 16.66 6.36
C LYS A 299 2.63 17.63 6.04
N LEU A 300 1.61 17.15 5.34
CA LEU A 300 0.57 17.98 4.76
C LEU A 300 -0.69 18.06 5.62
N LEU A 301 -1.01 16.99 6.35
CA LEU A 301 -2.21 16.89 7.17
C LEU A 301 -1.91 16.89 8.67
N ASN A 302 -0.62 16.94 9.06
CA ASN A 302 -0.16 16.85 10.45
C ASN A 302 -0.73 15.64 11.22
N ARG A 303 -1.07 14.56 10.52
CA ARG A 303 -1.66 13.34 11.08
C ARG A 303 -0.66 12.19 11.01
N ASP A 304 -0.54 11.43 12.09
CA ASP A 304 0.18 10.17 12.08
C ASP A 304 -0.79 9.04 11.73
N ILE A 305 -0.47 8.30 10.66
CA ILE A 305 -1.20 7.09 10.23
C ILE A 305 -0.28 5.88 10.31
N GLN A 306 -0.85 4.67 10.20
CA GLN A 306 -0.09 3.42 10.26
C GLN A 306 0.76 3.38 11.55
N ALA A 307 0.16 3.82 12.66
CA ALA A 307 0.79 3.90 13.96
C ALA A 307 0.55 2.59 14.74
N GLY A 308 1.54 2.17 15.53
CA GLY A 308 1.43 0.99 16.39
C GLY A 308 1.93 -0.31 15.76
N LYS A 309 1.54 -1.43 16.38
CA LYS A 309 2.05 -2.78 16.06
C LYS A 309 0.98 -3.69 15.45
N SER A 310 -0.24 -3.18 15.28
CA SER A 310 -1.39 -3.97 14.86
C SER A 310 -1.50 -4.16 13.35
N GLY A 311 -0.62 -3.53 12.56
CA GLY A 311 -0.72 -3.44 11.11
C GLY A 311 -1.38 -2.14 10.65
N HIS A 312 -1.54 -1.99 9.35
CA HIS A 312 -2.21 -0.85 8.73
C HIS A 312 -3.72 -1.07 8.70
N SER A 313 -4.44 0.00 8.39
CA SER A 313 -5.89 -0.01 8.22
C SER A 313 -6.20 0.59 6.86
N SER A 314 -6.64 -0.23 5.92
CA SER A 314 -7.03 0.22 4.59
C SER A 314 -8.08 1.33 4.58
N VAL A 315 -8.96 1.41 5.59
CA VAL A 315 -9.90 2.55 5.71
C VAL A 315 -9.15 3.86 6.02
N GLU A 316 -8.20 3.82 6.97
CA GLU A 316 -7.38 5.00 7.33
C GLU A 316 -6.54 5.45 6.14
N ASP A 317 -5.94 4.49 5.43
CA ASP A 317 -5.06 4.75 4.29
C ASP A 317 -5.84 5.30 3.09
N ALA A 318 -7.05 4.78 2.80
CA ALA A 318 -7.92 5.31 1.75
C ALA A 318 -8.42 6.74 2.08
N GLN A 319 -8.78 7.00 3.35
CA GLN A 319 -9.17 8.34 3.82
C GLN A 319 -8.03 9.35 3.69
N ALA A 320 -6.83 8.98 4.17
CA ALA A 320 -5.64 9.81 4.05
C ALA A 320 -5.30 10.11 2.58
N THR A 321 -5.41 9.11 1.72
CA THR A 321 -5.18 9.24 0.28
C THR A 321 -6.14 10.24 -0.37
N MET A 322 -7.44 10.14 -0.06
CA MET A 322 -8.45 11.07 -0.58
C MET A 322 -8.21 12.50 -0.08
N GLU A 323 -7.95 12.67 1.21
CA GLU A 323 -7.66 13.98 1.81
C GLU A 323 -6.42 14.63 1.19
N LEU A 324 -5.35 13.86 0.97
CA LEU A 324 -4.14 14.34 0.29
C LEU A 324 -4.43 14.79 -1.14
N TYR A 325 -5.18 13.99 -1.90
CA TYR A 325 -5.54 14.32 -3.27
C TYR A 325 -6.34 15.64 -3.36
N LYS A 326 -7.28 15.88 -2.43
CA LYS A 326 -8.05 17.13 -2.38
C LYS A 326 -7.18 18.39 -2.23
N LEU A 327 -6.00 18.29 -1.62
CA LEU A 327 -5.08 19.44 -1.49
C LEU A 327 -4.54 19.95 -2.84
N VAL A 328 -4.57 19.09 -3.87
CA VAL A 328 -4.00 19.32 -5.20
C VAL A 328 -5.01 19.11 -6.32
N GLU A 329 -6.25 18.71 -6.01
CA GLU A 329 -7.28 18.31 -6.98
C GLU A 329 -7.46 19.33 -8.11
N VAL A 330 -7.63 20.61 -7.79
CA VAL A 330 -7.87 21.66 -8.79
C VAL A 330 -6.67 21.80 -9.75
N GLU A 331 -5.45 21.90 -9.22
CA GLU A 331 -4.23 22.03 -10.03
C GLU A 331 -4.00 20.78 -10.87
N TRP A 332 -4.23 19.60 -10.28
CA TRP A 332 -3.94 18.32 -10.92
C TRP A 332 -4.93 17.98 -12.02
N GLU A 333 -6.23 18.20 -11.81
CA GLU A 333 -7.23 17.96 -12.86
C GLU A 333 -7.08 18.95 -14.03
N GLN A 334 -6.66 20.19 -13.77
CA GLN A 334 -6.29 21.13 -14.84
C GLN A 334 -5.08 20.63 -15.65
N HIS A 335 -4.05 20.14 -14.97
CA HIS A 335 -2.88 19.56 -15.63
C HIS A 335 -3.25 18.36 -16.52
N LEU A 336 -4.08 17.45 -16.01
CA LEU A 336 -4.54 16.27 -16.76
C LEU A 336 -5.47 16.61 -17.92
N ALA A 337 -6.29 17.66 -17.80
CA ALA A 337 -7.11 18.15 -18.91
C ALA A 337 -6.25 18.67 -20.07
N GLN A 338 -5.11 19.27 -19.77
CA GLN A 338 -4.14 19.73 -20.77
C GLN A 338 -3.22 18.61 -21.28
N ASN A 339 -2.94 17.61 -20.44
CA ASN A 339 -2.01 16.51 -20.70
C ASN A 339 -2.68 15.16 -20.43
N PRO A 340 -3.64 14.73 -21.27
CA PRO A 340 -4.40 13.52 -21.02
C PRO A 340 -3.49 12.28 -21.05
N PRO A 341 -3.60 11.38 -20.05
CA PRO A 341 -2.86 10.12 -20.05
C PRO A 341 -3.22 9.26 -21.27
N LYS A 342 -2.22 8.60 -21.87
CA LYS A 342 -2.44 7.61 -22.93
C LYS A 342 -2.77 6.26 -22.30
N ASP A 343 -3.96 5.75 -22.57
CA ASP A 343 -4.43 4.45 -22.08
C ASP A 343 -3.56 3.28 -22.58
#